data_AF-A0A7C4W561-F1
#
_entry.id   AF-A0A7C4W561-F1
#
_cell.length_a   1.000
_cell.length_b   1.000
_cell.length_c   1.000
_cell.angle_alpha   90.00
_cell.angle_beta   90.00
_cell.angle_gamma   90.00
#
_symmetry.space_group_name_H-M   'P 1'
#
loop_
_entity.id
_entity.type
_entity.pdbx_description
1 polymer ?
#
loop_
_entity_poly.entity_id
_entity_poly.type
_entity_poly.pdbx_seq_one_letter_code
_entity_poly.pdbx_strand_id
1 'polypeptide(L)'
;MGVRVRVKLRSLQTGREVTTAALLNAGYETEKPECILPVRLAEELEVWPKLPKGAKVKSYDTAGGPVKMYCIEDSVEVVVVAGDESSKCTSNLVISEIEREVLLSDAAIEALNIIIDSPLKGLWKFRDSSKLHGSEKPEYW
;
A
#
# COMPACT_ATOMS: atom_id res chain seq x y z
N MET A 1 15.30 -5.45 7.56
CA MET A 1 14.88 -4.90 6.26
C MET A 1 13.37 -5.04 6.16
N GLY A 2 12.66 -4.07 5.61
CA GLY A 2 11.23 -4.21 5.32
C GLY A 2 11.01 -4.99 4.03
N VAL A 3 9.96 -5.81 3.96
CA VAL A 3 9.61 -6.57 2.75
C VAL A 3 8.78 -5.69 1.83
N ARG A 4 9.21 -5.52 0.59
CA ARG A 4 8.51 -4.71 -0.41
C ARG A 4 8.12 -5.55 -1.59
N VAL A 5 6.95 -5.23 -2.14
CA VAL A 5 6.42 -5.87 -3.33
C VAL A 5 6.18 -4.84 -4.41
N ARG A 6 6.29 -5.26 -5.67
CA ARG A 6 5.92 -4.43 -6.80
C ARG A 6 4.41 -4.33 -6.87
N VAL A 7 3.88 -3.11 -6.83
CA VAL A 7 2.45 -2.84 -6.95
C VAL A 7 2.16 -1.94 -8.14
N LYS A 8 1.02 -2.19 -8.76
CA LYS A 8 0.33 -1.28 -9.66
C LYS A 8 -0.89 -0.76 -8.93
N LEU A 9 -0.91 0.54 -8.70
CA LEU A 9 -1.91 1.28 -7.94
C LEU A 9 -2.78 2.05 -8.91
N ARG A 10 -4.08 1.80 -8.89
CA ARG A 10 -5.05 2.52 -9.74
C ARG A 10 -6.08 3.22 -8.88
N SER A 11 -6.16 4.54 -9.02
CA SER A 11 -7.25 5.32 -8.42
C SER A 11 -8.56 4.96 -9.12
N LEU A 12 -9.55 4.51 -8.34
CA LEU A 12 -10.86 4.15 -8.87
C LEU A 12 -11.71 5.37 -9.24
N GLN A 13 -11.33 6.55 -8.76
CA GLN A 13 -12.05 7.80 -9.01
C GLN A 13 -11.51 8.56 -10.22
N THR A 14 -10.19 8.59 -10.40
CA THR A 14 -9.54 9.31 -11.52
C THR A 14 -9.19 8.38 -12.67
N GLY A 15 -9.09 7.07 -12.42
CA GLY A 15 -8.62 6.08 -13.40
C GLY A 15 -7.10 6.11 -13.63
N ARG A 16 -6.38 7.07 -13.03
CA ARG A 16 -4.92 7.19 -13.09
C ARG A 16 -4.27 6.00 -12.40
N GLU A 17 -3.07 5.67 -12.87
CA GLU A 17 -2.35 4.50 -12.43
C GLU A 17 -0.84 4.77 -12.32
N VAL A 18 -0.23 4.21 -11.28
CA VAL A 18 1.21 4.29 -11.01
C VAL A 18 1.71 2.91 -10.61
N THR A 19 2.89 2.54 -11.08
CA THR A 19 3.59 1.33 -10.62
C THR A 19 4.76 1.74 -9.72
N THR A 20 4.86 1.16 -8.53
CA THR A 20 5.88 1.48 -7.51
C THR A 20 6.21 0.25 -6.66
N ALA A 21 7.26 0.31 -5.85
CA ALA A 21 7.39 -0.56 -4.68
C ALA A 21 6.48 -0.12 -3.52
N ALA A 22 5.92 -1.09 -2.78
CA ALA A 22 5.17 -0.86 -1.55
C ALA A 22 5.68 -1.74 -0.41
N LEU A 23 5.86 -1.16 0.77
CA LEU A 23 6.27 -1.84 2.00
C LEU A 23 5.09 -2.58 2.63
N LEU A 24 5.26 -3.87 2.86
CA LEU A 24 4.33 -4.68 3.64
C LEU A 24 4.54 -4.37 5.13
N ASN A 25 3.61 -3.65 5.73
CA ASN A 25 3.70 -3.23 7.11
C ASN A 25 2.70 -4.00 8.00
N ALA A 26 3.13 -5.16 8.51
CA ALA A 26 2.32 -5.97 9.41
C ALA A 26 2.05 -5.33 10.79
N GLY A 27 2.76 -4.25 11.15
CA GLY A 27 2.50 -3.46 12.35
C GLY A 27 1.54 -2.28 12.11
N TYR A 28 1.06 -2.10 10.88
CA TYR A 28 -0.01 -1.16 10.55
C TYR A 28 -1.32 -1.93 10.53
N GLU A 29 -1.97 -1.98 11.69
CA GLU A 29 -3.15 -2.79 11.97
C GLU A 29 -4.44 -2.04 11.60
N THR A 30 -5.29 -2.65 10.76
CA THR A 30 -6.50 -2.02 10.23
C THR A 30 -7.64 -3.03 10.04
N GLU A 31 -8.90 -2.60 10.18
CA GLU A 31 -10.05 -3.49 9.96
C GLU A 31 -10.30 -3.81 8.48
N LYS A 32 -9.93 -2.89 7.59
CA LYS A 32 -10.05 -3.02 6.13
C LYS A 32 -8.67 -2.81 5.50
N PRO A 33 -8.41 -3.38 4.30
CA PRO A 33 -7.20 -3.07 3.55
C PRO A 33 -7.02 -1.55 3.42
N GLU A 34 -5.85 -1.06 3.83
CA GLU A 34 -5.46 0.33 3.65
C GLU A 34 -4.11 0.42 2.92
N CYS A 35 -4.02 1.38 2.01
CA CYS A 35 -2.84 1.68 1.22
C CYS A 35 -2.48 3.15 1.46
N ILE A 36 -1.39 3.38 2.21
CA ILE A 36 -0.89 4.73 2.46
C ILE A 36 -0.01 5.16 1.28
N LEU A 37 -0.31 6.34 0.73
CA LEU A 37 0.49 6.99 -0.29
C LEU A 37 1.19 8.23 0.29
N PRO A 38 2.48 8.42 -0.04
CA PRO A 38 3.12 9.72 0.05
C PRO A 38 2.43 10.75 -0.84
N VAL A 39 2.43 12.02 -0.43
CA VAL A 39 1.82 13.13 -1.19
C VAL A 39 2.24 13.15 -2.67
N ARG A 40 3.52 12.96 -2.98
CA ARG A 40 3.98 13.01 -4.38
C ARG A 40 3.36 11.90 -5.25
N LEU A 41 3.10 10.73 -4.69
CA LEU A 41 2.39 9.67 -5.43
C LEU A 41 0.91 10.00 -5.57
N ALA A 42 0.30 10.56 -4.51
CA ALA A 42 -1.08 11.03 -4.56
C ALA A 42 -1.31 12.12 -5.62
N GLU A 43 -0.31 12.97 -5.89
CA GLU A 43 -0.31 13.94 -7.00
C GLU A 43 -0.33 13.24 -8.37
N GLU A 44 0.50 12.22 -8.59
CA GLU A 44 0.52 11.44 -9.84
C GLU A 44 -0.79 10.70 -10.13
N LEU A 45 -1.48 10.28 -9.07
CA LEU A 45 -2.82 9.67 -9.15
C LEU A 45 -3.96 10.70 -9.25
N GLU A 46 -3.65 11.99 -9.23
CA GLU A 46 -4.60 13.11 -9.27
C GLU A 46 -5.64 13.11 -8.13
N VAL A 47 -5.24 12.58 -6.97
CA VAL A 47 -6.05 12.56 -5.73
C VAL A 47 -5.55 13.56 -4.68
N TRP A 48 -4.54 14.35 -5.05
CA TRP A 48 -3.98 15.48 -4.30
C TRP A 48 -3.60 16.61 -5.27
N PRO A 49 -3.62 17.91 -4.88
CA PRO A 49 -4.06 18.48 -3.60
C PRO A 49 -5.58 18.57 -3.44
N LYS A 50 -6.32 18.42 -4.55
CA LYS A 50 -7.77 18.41 -4.51
C LYS A 50 -8.26 17.04 -4.09
N LEU A 51 -8.57 16.90 -2.81
CA LEU A 51 -9.06 15.64 -2.24
C LEU A 51 -10.33 15.14 -2.94
N PRO A 52 -10.44 13.83 -3.18
CA PRO A 52 -11.63 13.27 -3.77
C PRO A 52 -12.86 13.33 -2.86
N LYS A 53 -14.04 13.14 -3.44
CA LYS A 53 -15.29 13.02 -2.68
C LYS A 53 -15.19 11.86 -1.70
N GLY A 54 -15.68 12.08 -0.48
CA GLY A 54 -15.67 11.06 0.57
C GLY A 54 -14.39 11.02 1.40
N ALA A 55 -13.41 11.90 1.14
CA ALA A 55 -12.23 12.03 1.99
C ALA A 55 -12.61 12.43 3.42
N LYS A 56 -12.13 11.66 4.39
CA LYS A 56 -12.28 11.88 5.83
C LYS A 56 -10.90 12.06 6.45
N VAL A 57 -10.79 12.99 7.40
CA VAL A 57 -9.59 13.08 8.24
C VAL A 57 -9.70 12.01 9.32
N LYS A 58 -8.73 11.10 9.39
CA LYS A 58 -8.62 10.07 10.44
C LYS A 58 -7.34 10.27 11.23
N SER A 59 -7.37 9.86 12.50
CA SER A 59 -6.18 9.78 13.35
C SER A 59 -5.55 8.41 13.20
N TYR A 60 -4.25 8.37 12.99
CA TYR A 60 -3.45 7.15 12.91
C TYR A 60 -2.39 7.16 14.00
N ASP A 61 -2.30 6.09 14.75
CA ASP A 61 -1.27 5.93 15.77
C ASP A 61 0.02 5.44 15.11
N THR A 62 1.09 6.22 15.27
CA THR A 62 2.43 5.86 14.80
C THR A 62 3.38 5.69 15.99
N ALA A 63 4.56 5.14 15.75
CA ALA A 63 5.61 5.08 16.77
C ALA A 63 6.02 6.48 17.31
N GLY A 64 5.83 7.54 16.51
CA GLY A 64 6.10 8.93 16.90
C GLY A 64 4.92 9.64 17.57
N GLY A 65 3.79 8.96 17.76
CA GLY A 65 2.54 9.53 18.26
C GLY A 65 1.44 9.61 17.18
N PRO A 66 0.24 10.10 17.56
CA PRO A 66 -0.89 10.18 16.65
C PRO A 66 -0.69 11.26 15.58
N VAL A 67 -1.04 10.94 14.35
CA VAL A 67 -0.99 11.86 13.20
C VAL A 67 -2.31 11.85 12.46
N LYS A 68 -2.66 12.98 11.83
CA LYS A 68 -3.87 13.09 11.01
C LYS A 68 -3.53 12.84 9.55
N MET A 69 -4.29 11.97 8.90
CA MET A 69 -4.17 11.65 7.47
C MET A 69 -5.54 11.70 6.79
N TYR A 70 -5.55 11.75 5.46
CA TYR A 70 -6.78 11.77 4.67
C TYR A 70 -7.09 10.36 4.15
N CYS A 71 -8.23 9.80 4.55
CA CYS A 71 -8.67 8.47 4.15
C CYS A 71 -9.87 8.57 3.21
N ILE A 72 -9.83 7.84 2.10
CA ILE A 72 -10.92 7.66 1.15
C ILE A 72 -11.22 6.15 1.06
N GLU A 73 -12.41 5.74 1.50
CA GLU A 73 -12.80 4.33 1.55
C GLU A 73 -12.91 3.71 0.15
N ASP A 74 -12.47 2.45 0.01
CA ASP A 74 -12.63 1.60 -1.18
C ASP A 74 -12.30 2.30 -2.53
N SER A 75 -11.19 3.04 -2.57
CA SER A 75 -10.91 4.01 -3.65
C SER A 75 -9.63 3.76 -4.44
N VAL A 76 -8.83 2.76 -4.06
CA VAL A 76 -7.66 2.32 -4.83
C VAL A 76 -7.69 0.82 -5.07
N GLU A 77 -7.50 0.41 -6.33
CA GLU A 77 -7.18 -0.98 -6.68
C GLU A 77 -5.67 -1.17 -6.55
N VAL A 78 -5.27 -2.15 -5.76
CA VAL A 78 -3.86 -2.54 -5.57
C VAL A 78 -3.67 -3.87 -6.26
N VAL A 79 -2.75 -3.92 -7.23
CA VAL A 79 -2.35 -5.16 -7.91
C VAL A 79 -0.89 -5.43 -7.62
N VAL A 80 -0.59 -6.54 -6.96
CA VAL A 80 0.77 -7.02 -6.75
C VAL A 80 1.19 -7.85 -7.95
N VAL A 81 2.37 -7.59 -8.49
CA VAL A 81 2.91 -8.28 -9.67
C VAL A 81 4.26 -8.90 -9.33
N ALA A 82 4.41 -10.21 -9.55
CA ALA A 82 5.65 -10.93 -9.27
C ALA A 82 5.92 -12.01 -10.34
N GLY A 83 6.60 -11.60 -11.42
CA GLY A 83 6.83 -12.45 -12.59
C GLY A 83 5.51 -12.75 -13.30
N ASP A 84 5.12 -14.02 -13.34
CA ASP A 84 3.88 -14.55 -13.90
C ASP A 84 2.72 -14.63 -12.90
N GLU A 85 2.97 -14.33 -11.63
CA GLU A 85 1.97 -14.35 -10.56
C GLU A 85 1.46 -12.93 -10.26
N SER A 86 0.17 -12.83 -9.94
CA SER A 86 -0.42 -11.57 -9.50
C SER A 86 -1.57 -11.80 -8.53
N SER A 87 -1.81 -10.80 -7.69
CA SER A 87 -2.94 -10.76 -6.76
C SER A 87 -3.46 -9.34 -6.68
N LYS A 88 -4.73 -9.16 -6.37
CA LYS A 88 -5.35 -7.83 -6.31
C LYS A 88 -6.38 -7.70 -5.21
N CYS A 89 -6.52 -6.50 -4.68
CA CYS A 89 -7.59 -6.13 -3.78
C CYS A 89 -8.03 -4.68 -4.01
N THR A 90 -9.26 -4.37 -3.60
CA THR A 90 -9.69 -2.99 -3.39
C THR A 90 -9.30 -2.58 -1.97
N SER A 91 -8.78 -1.37 -1.81
CA SER A 91 -8.27 -0.84 -0.55
C SER A 91 -8.79 0.57 -0.30
N ASN A 92 -8.86 0.96 0.97
CA ASN A 92 -8.91 2.36 1.34
C ASN A 92 -7.61 3.03 0.87
N LEU A 93 -7.73 4.23 0.36
CA LEU A 93 -6.61 5.11 0.05
C LEU A 93 -6.37 6.02 1.24
N VAL A 94 -5.14 6.08 1.74
CA VAL A 94 -4.75 7.00 2.81
C VAL A 94 -3.63 7.90 2.29
N ILE A 95 -3.77 9.21 2.39
CA ILE A 95 -2.75 10.17 1.94
C ILE A 95 -2.02 10.70 3.17
N SER A 96 -0.70 10.52 3.18
CA SER A 96 0.19 10.94 4.26
C SER A 96 1.21 11.97 3.78
N GLU A 97 1.35 13.06 4.54
CA GLU A 97 2.36 14.10 4.31
C GLU A 97 3.73 13.76 4.90
N ILE A 98 3.84 12.69 5.71
CA ILE A 98 5.07 12.31 6.41
C ILE A 98 5.68 11.01 5.90
N GLU A 99 4.87 10.13 5.30
CA GLU A 99 5.38 8.88 4.73
C GLU A 99 6.14 9.14 3.43
N ARG A 100 7.19 8.34 3.20
CA ARG A 100 8.11 8.51 2.08
C ARG A 100 8.02 7.42 1.03
N GLU A 101 7.35 6.32 1.36
CA GLU A 101 7.10 5.20 0.46
C GLU A 101 5.67 4.67 0.68
N VAL A 102 5.17 3.86 -0.23
CA VAL A 102 3.84 3.27 -0.09
C VAL A 102 3.84 2.22 1.01
N LEU A 103 2.84 2.24 1.89
CA LEU A 103 2.64 1.21 2.92
C LEU A 103 1.34 0.44 2.65
N LEU A 104 1.40 -0.88 2.81
CA LEU A 104 0.23 -1.76 2.85
C LEU A 104 0.02 -2.27 4.27
N SER A 105 -1.21 -2.12 4.78
CA SER A 105 -1.58 -2.59 6.11
C SER A 105 -1.59 -4.12 6.22
N ASP A 106 -1.69 -4.64 7.44
CA ASP A 106 -1.88 -6.06 7.72
C ASP A 106 -3.09 -6.66 6.96
N ALA A 107 -4.22 -5.95 6.94
CA ALA A 107 -5.42 -6.35 6.23
C ALA A 107 -5.22 -6.35 4.72
N ALA A 108 -4.43 -5.41 4.18
CA ALA A 108 -4.07 -5.41 2.77
C ALA A 108 -3.15 -6.59 2.42
N ILE A 109 -2.17 -6.91 3.27
CA ILE A 109 -1.30 -8.09 3.11
C ILE A 109 -2.14 -9.37 3.03
N GLU A 110 -3.10 -9.53 3.95
CA GLU A 110 -4.01 -10.67 3.98
C GLU A 110 -4.90 -10.71 2.73
N ALA A 111 -5.53 -9.59 2.36
CA ALA A 111 -6.40 -9.51 1.19
C ALA A 111 -5.67 -9.77 -0.13
N LEU A 112 -4.37 -9.47 -0.19
CA LEU A 112 -3.51 -9.74 -1.34
C LEU A 112 -2.95 -11.17 -1.34
N ASN A 113 -3.32 -12.01 -0.37
CA ASN A 113 -2.82 -13.38 -0.21
C ASN A 113 -1.28 -13.44 -0.12
N ILE A 114 -0.65 -12.50 0.58
CA ILE A 114 0.81 -12.47 0.73
C ILE A 114 1.23 -13.13 2.05
N ILE A 115 2.24 -13.98 1.98
CA ILE A 115 2.99 -14.48 3.14
C ILE A 115 4.36 -13.83 3.15
N ILE A 116 4.69 -13.14 4.24
CA ILE A 116 6.05 -12.72 4.55
C ILE A 116 6.80 -13.93 5.13
N ASP A 117 7.70 -14.52 4.34
CA ASP A 117 8.37 -15.78 4.67
C ASP A 117 9.63 -15.55 5.54
N SER A 118 10.46 -14.57 5.16
CA SER A 118 11.65 -14.20 5.94
C SER A 118 11.89 -12.69 5.88
N PRO A 119 11.40 -11.91 6.87
CA PRO A 119 11.45 -10.45 6.87
C PRO A 119 12.86 -9.88 6.69
N LEU A 120 13.83 -10.38 7.47
CA LEU A 120 15.20 -9.87 7.43
C LEU A 120 15.86 -10.06 6.05
N LYS A 121 15.61 -11.21 5.41
CA LYS A 121 16.12 -11.54 4.07
C LYS A 121 15.28 -10.94 2.95
N GLY A 122 14.11 -10.38 3.25
CA GLY A 122 13.21 -9.84 2.24
C GLY A 122 12.49 -10.91 1.42
N LEU A 123 12.22 -12.10 1.97
CA LEU A 123 11.56 -13.16 1.21
C LEU A 123 10.06 -13.20 1.50
N TRP A 124 9.28 -13.38 0.44
CA TRP A 124 7.82 -13.48 0.49
C TRP A 124 7.29 -14.38 -0.61
N LYS A 125 6.02 -14.76 -0.53
CA LYS A 125 5.31 -15.55 -1.55
C LYS A 125 3.82 -15.28 -1.50
N PHE A 126 3.09 -15.64 -2.55
CA PHE A 126 1.64 -15.76 -2.45
C PHE A 126 1.26 -17.01 -1.65
N ARG A 127 0.13 -16.95 -0.92
CA ARG A 127 -0.36 -18.01 -0.03
C ARG A 127 -0.53 -19.35 -0.75
N ASP A 128 -1.05 -19.30 -1.98
CA ASP A 128 -1.31 -20.47 -2.82
C ASP A 128 -0.11 -20.86 -3.71
N SER A 129 1.05 -20.22 -3.50
CA SER A 129 2.27 -20.45 -4.26
C SER A 129 3.40 -21.01 -3.40
N SER A 130 4.24 -21.82 -4.02
CA SER A 130 5.52 -22.26 -3.43
C SER A 130 6.71 -21.41 -3.88
N LYS A 131 6.50 -20.49 -4.83
CA LYS A 131 7.55 -19.64 -5.41
C LYS A 131 7.90 -18.51 -4.45
N LEU A 132 9.17 -18.48 -4.02
CA LEU A 132 9.70 -17.38 -3.22
C LEU A 132 10.16 -16.23 -4.11
N HIS A 133 9.76 -15.03 -3.72
CA HIS A 133 10.14 -13.78 -4.35
C HIS A 133 11.05 -12.98 -3.40
N GLY A 134 11.99 -12.27 -3.98
CA GLY A 134 12.80 -11.29 -3.27
C GLY A 134 12.06 -9.97 -3.12
N SER A 135 12.40 -9.22 -2.07
CA SER A 135 11.90 -7.87 -1.84
C SER A 135 12.39 -6.93 -2.94
N GLU A 136 11.49 -6.05 -3.37
CA GLU A 136 11.87 -4.88 -4.17
C GLU A 136 12.77 -3.93 -3.37
N LYS A 137 13.53 -3.09 -4.08
CA LYS A 137 14.22 -1.96 -3.47
C LYS A 137 13.19 -0.91 -3.01
N PRO A 138 13.49 -0.11 -1.96
CA PRO A 138 12.65 1.02 -1.60
C PRO A 138 12.50 1.99 -2.77
N GLU A 139 11.30 2.49 -2.97
CA GLU A 139 10.98 3.55 -3.93
C GLU A 139 10.38 4.71 -3.16
N TYR A 140 11.10 5.83 -3.15
CA TYR A 140 10.71 7.00 -2.38
C TYR A 140 10.02 8.02 -3.28
N TRP A 141 8.98 8.63 -2.73
CA TRP A 141 8.16 9.64 -3.36
C TRP A 141 8.36 10.98 -2.66
#